data_AF-A0A7L2MUE4-F1
#
_entry.id   AF-A0A7L2MUE4-F1
#
_cell.length_a   1.000
_cell.length_b   1.000
_cell.length_c   1.000
_cell.angle_alpha   90.00
_cell.angle_beta   90.00
_cell.angle_gamma   90.00
#
_symmetry.space_group_name_H-M   'P 1'
#
loop_
_entity.id
_entity.type
_entity.pdbx_description
1 polymer ?
#
loop_
_entity_poly.entity_id
_entity_poly.type
_entity_poly.pdbx_seq_one_letter_code
_entity_poly.pdbx_strand_id
1 'polypeptide(L)'
;QGSTNVVYQAHHVSRSKRGQVVGTRGGFRGCTVWLTGLSGAGKTTIGFALEEYLVAHGIPCYSLDGDNVRHGLNKNLGFSAQDREENIRRIAEVARLFADAGLVCITSFISPFTKDRQNARKIHEAAGLPFFEIFVDAPLNICESRDVKGLYKKARAGEIKGFTGIDSEYEKPEAPELVLKTNVASVSECIQQVVELLQAQNIVPQGSVKDVLELFVPEDKLSSVRAEAEKLPAVEITKLDLQWVQVLSEGWATPLTGFMREAEYLQVLHFGTLLNDGVVNLSIPIVLPVSAEDKQRLEGSAALALSFQGRRVAVLRGPEFFAHRKEERCARVWGTTCPRHPHIQMVMESGDWLVGGDLQVLEKIKWNDGLDQYRLTPLDLKQKFREMNADAVFAFQLRNPVHNGHALLMQDTRRQLLERGYKNPVLLLHPLGGWTKDDDVPLEWRMKQHAAVLEEHVLDPKSTIVAIFPSPMLYAGPTEVQWHCRARMVAGANFYIVGRDPAGMPHPDTKQDLYEPTHGGKVLSMAPGLTSVEIIPFRVAAYNKLKRAMDFYEPKR
;
A
#
# COMPACT_ATOMS: atom_id res chain seq x y z
N GLN A 1 -40.43 27.69 -17.69
CA GLN A 1 -40.41 29.12 -17.32
C GLN A 1 -40.01 29.20 -15.85
N GLY A 2 -38.80 29.68 -15.55
CA GLY A 2 -38.33 29.81 -14.16
C GLY A 2 -38.97 31.02 -13.49
N SER A 3 -39.23 30.93 -12.18
CA SER A 3 -39.76 32.03 -11.37
C SER A 3 -38.86 33.26 -11.51
N THR A 4 -39.42 34.39 -11.94
CA THR A 4 -38.70 35.65 -12.21
C THR A 4 -38.12 36.33 -10.97
N ASN A 5 -38.39 35.79 -9.78
CA ASN A 5 -38.09 36.42 -8.49
C ASN A 5 -37.01 35.67 -7.69
N VAL A 6 -36.26 34.75 -8.31
CA VAL A 6 -35.21 33.96 -7.63
C VAL A 6 -33.84 34.37 -8.14
N VAL A 7 -33.01 34.89 -7.25
CA VAL A 7 -31.60 35.25 -7.53
C VAL A 7 -30.70 34.18 -6.93
N TYR A 8 -29.74 33.68 -7.70
CA TYR A 8 -28.76 32.72 -7.21
C TYR A 8 -27.88 33.37 -6.13
N GLN A 9 -27.81 32.76 -4.94
CA GLN A 9 -26.90 33.18 -3.89
C GLN A 9 -25.62 32.33 -3.94
N ALA A 10 -24.49 32.99 -4.17
CA ALA A 10 -23.19 32.34 -4.09
C ALA A 10 -22.82 32.02 -2.64
N HIS A 11 -22.23 30.85 -2.40
CA HIS A 11 -21.71 30.50 -1.08
C HIS A 11 -20.54 31.40 -0.67
N HIS A 12 -20.52 31.88 0.58
CA HIS A 12 -19.41 32.66 1.13
C HIS A 12 -18.12 31.84 1.31
N VAL A 13 -18.23 30.52 1.52
CA VAL A 13 -17.08 29.61 1.67
C VAL A 13 -16.88 28.84 0.37
N SER A 14 -15.70 28.98 -0.23
CA SER A 14 -15.35 28.30 -1.48
C SER A 14 -15.27 26.78 -1.32
N ARG A 15 -15.47 26.05 -2.42
CA ARG A 15 -15.25 24.60 -2.48
C ARG A 15 -13.89 24.18 -1.96
N SER A 16 -12.83 24.91 -2.32
CA SER A 16 -11.48 24.66 -1.83
C SER A 16 -11.42 24.69 -0.29
N LYS A 17 -11.95 25.74 0.35
CA LYS A 17 -11.98 25.86 1.82
C LYS A 17 -12.84 24.77 2.48
N ARG A 18 -14.02 24.49 1.93
CA ARG A 18 -14.88 23.40 2.44
C ARG A 18 -14.18 22.04 2.30
N GLY A 19 -13.50 21.80 1.18
CA GLY A 19 -12.73 20.58 0.94
C GLY A 19 -11.59 20.35 1.93
N GLN A 20 -11.02 21.40 2.54
CA GLN A 20 -9.99 21.23 3.57
C GLN A 20 -10.50 20.65 4.88
N VAL A 21 -11.82 20.72 5.15
CA VAL A 21 -12.43 20.26 6.40
C VAL A 21 -13.37 19.07 6.22
N VAL A 22 -13.64 18.65 4.98
CA VAL A 22 -14.47 17.48 4.68
C VAL A 22 -13.56 16.24 4.63
N GLY A 23 -13.49 15.55 5.76
CA GLY A 23 -12.62 14.38 5.96
C GLY A 23 -11.22 14.76 6.43
N THR A 24 -10.32 13.78 6.44
CA THR A 24 -8.92 13.96 6.90
C THR A 24 -7.93 14.22 5.77
N ARG A 25 -8.33 13.97 4.52
CA ARG A 25 -7.50 14.20 3.34
C ARG A 25 -7.79 15.58 2.76
N GLY A 26 -6.77 16.44 2.67
CA GLY A 26 -6.90 17.78 2.10
C GLY A 26 -7.38 17.77 0.65
N GLY A 27 -7.97 18.90 0.22
CA GLY A 27 -8.45 19.12 -1.16
C GLY A 27 -9.93 18.80 -1.36
N PHE A 28 -10.56 19.55 -2.28
CA PHE A 28 -11.94 19.32 -2.68
C PHE A 28 -12.04 18.15 -3.66
N ARG A 29 -12.90 17.19 -3.37
CA ARG A 29 -13.11 15.96 -4.16
C ARG A 29 -14.58 15.63 -4.41
N GLY A 30 -15.44 16.64 -4.28
CA GLY A 30 -16.88 16.46 -4.45
C GLY A 30 -17.22 16.06 -5.87
N CYS A 31 -17.92 14.93 -6.03
CA CYS A 31 -18.30 14.39 -7.33
C CYS A 31 -19.49 13.42 -7.21
N THR A 32 -20.01 13.00 -8.36
CA THR A 32 -21.08 11.99 -8.42
C THR A 32 -20.63 10.76 -9.20
N VAL A 33 -20.71 9.59 -8.57
CA VAL A 33 -20.60 8.27 -9.18
C VAL A 33 -22.01 7.77 -9.48
N TRP A 34 -22.38 7.77 -10.76
CA TRP A 34 -23.72 7.43 -11.23
C TRP A 34 -23.78 6.00 -11.76
N LEU A 35 -24.26 5.06 -10.94
CA LEU A 35 -24.43 3.66 -11.33
C LEU A 35 -25.76 3.49 -12.08
N THR A 36 -25.69 3.00 -13.32
CA THR A 36 -26.85 2.68 -14.15
C THR A 36 -26.80 1.23 -14.64
N GLY A 37 -27.96 0.61 -14.89
CA GLY A 37 -28.04 -0.78 -15.34
C GLY A 37 -29.38 -1.43 -15.00
N LEU A 38 -29.62 -2.63 -15.56
CA LEU A 38 -30.84 -3.41 -15.30
C LEU A 38 -31.04 -3.74 -13.81
N SER A 39 -32.29 -4.02 -13.42
CA SER A 39 -32.57 -4.59 -12.09
C SER A 39 -31.77 -5.89 -11.91
N GLY A 40 -31.16 -6.13 -10.74
CA GLY A 40 -30.33 -7.33 -10.52
C GLY A 40 -28.94 -7.32 -11.17
N ALA A 41 -28.55 -6.25 -11.88
CA ALA A 41 -27.22 -6.16 -12.49
C ALA A 41 -26.07 -5.98 -11.47
N GLY A 42 -26.37 -5.53 -10.24
CA GLY A 42 -25.37 -5.41 -9.16
C GLY A 42 -25.11 -3.99 -8.64
N LYS A 43 -25.84 -2.96 -9.12
CA LYS A 43 -25.66 -1.55 -8.71
C LYS A 43 -25.56 -1.35 -7.20
N THR A 44 -26.55 -1.82 -6.45
CA THR A 44 -26.60 -1.68 -4.99
C THR A 44 -25.41 -2.36 -4.30
N THR A 45 -24.98 -3.53 -4.77
CA THR A 45 -23.81 -4.24 -4.26
C THR A 45 -22.52 -3.44 -4.49
N ILE A 46 -22.34 -2.92 -5.71
CA ILE A 46 -21.20 -2.06 -6.05
C ILE A 46 -21.24 -0.74 -5.27
N GLY A 47 -22.41 -0.13 -5.12
CA GLY A 47 -22.59 1.11 -4.39
C GLY A 47 -22.18 0.99 -2.92
N PHE A 48 -22.61 -0.07 -2.22
CA PHE A 48 -22.23 -0.30 -0.83
C PHE A 48 -20.77 -0.69 -0.67
N ALA A 49 -20.23 -1.55 -1.53
CA ALA A 49 -18.80 -1.91 -1.46
C ALA A 49 -17.88 -0.71 -1.78
N LEU A 50 -18.30 0.19 -2.66
CA LEU A 50 -17.58 1.44 -2.92
C LEU A 50 -17.67 2.39 -1.72
N GLU A 51 -18.85 2.52 -1.11
CA GLU A 51 -19.05 3.32 0.12
C GLU A 51 -18.13 2.81 1.25
N GLU A 52 -18.10 1.49 1.49
CA GLU A 52 -17.20 0.87 2.45
C GLU A 52 -15.73 1.18 2.16
N TYR A 53 -15.30 1.06 0.89
CA TYR A 53 -13.95 1.39 0.48
C TYR A 53 -13.61 2.86 0.79
N LEU A 54 -14.45 3.80 0.38
CA LEU A 54 -14.18 5.23 0.55
C LEU A 54 -14.11 5.62 2.03
N VAL A 55 -15.04 5.13 2.85
CA VAL A 55 -15.06 5.35 4.30
C VAL A 55 -13.79 4.78 4.94
N ALA A 56 -13.40 3.55 4.60
CA ALA A 56 -12.17 2.92 5.10
C ALA A 56 -10.90 3.70 4.72
N HIS A 57 -10.94 4.48 3.65
CA HIS A 57 -9.81 5.31 3.18
C HIS A 57 -9.91 6.78 3.62
N GLY A 58 -10.85 7.12 4.53
CA GLY A 58 -11.00 8.47 5.08
C GLY A 58 -11.60 9.47 4.09
N ILE A 59 -12.34 9.00 3.09
CA ILE A 59 -13.02 9.81 2.08
C ILE A 59 -14.52 9.83 2.40
N PRO A 60 -15.07 10.97 2.85
CA PRO A 60 -16.50 11.08 3.10
C PRO A 60 -17.32 10.88 1.81
N CYS A 61 -18.31 9.99 1.88
CA CYS A 61 -19.21 9.67 0.79
C CYS A 61 -20.64 9.46 1.29
N TYR A 62 -21.59 9.40 0.38
CA TYR A 62 -22.98 9.09 0.72
C TYR A 62 -23.70 8.40 -0.45
N SER A 63 -24.38 7.29 -0.16
CA SER A 63 -25.13 6.52 -1.15
C SER A 63 -26.61 6.90 -1.23
N LEU A 64 -27.05 7.33 -2.41
CA LEU A 64 -28.46 7.52 -2.79
C LEU A 64 -28.93 6.26 -3.52
N ASP A 65 -29.73 5.43 -2.84
CA ASP A 65 -30.31 4.23 -3.41
C ASP A 65 -31.82 4.37 -3.68
N GLY A 66 -32.31 3.58 -4.64
CA GLY A 66 -33.71 3.47 -5.03
C GLY A 66 -34.65 3.27 -3.85
N ASP A 67 -34.27 2.40 -2.92
CA ASP A 67 -35.12 2.08 -1.78
C ASP A 67 -35.14 3.26 -0.77
N ASN A 68 -33.99 3.90 -0.51
CA ASN A 68 -33.89 4.99 0.46
C ASN A 68 -34.63 6.26 0.02
N VAL A 69 -34.45 6.69 -1.23
CA VAL A 69 -35.01 7.96 -1.72
C VAL A 69 -36.52 7.87 -1.95
N ARG A 70 -37.03 6.69 -2.33
CA ARG A 70 -38.47 6.47 -2.58
C ARG A 70 -39.32 6.53 -1.31
N HIS A 71 -38.78 6.23 -0.14
CA HIS A 71 -39.52 6.37 1.12
C HIS A 71 -39.56 7.82 1.64
N GLY A 72 -38.65 8.69 1.16
CA GLY A 72 -38.52 10.08 1.60
C GLY A 72 -38.90 11.09 0.52
N LEU A 73 -37.87 11.67 -0.13
CA LEU A 73 -38.00 12.76 -1.10
C LEU A 73 -38.93 12.43 -2.28
N ASN A 74 -38.93 11.17 -2.72
CA ASN A 74 -39.67 10.73 -3.90
C ASN A 74 -40.91 9.90 -3.55
N LYS A 75 -41.40 9.95 -2.30
CA LYS A 75 -42.57 9.18 -1.84
C LYS A 75 -43.88 9.53 -2.57
N ASN A 76 -43.94 10.71 -3.18
CA ASN A 76 -45.09 11.19 -3.94
C ASN A 76 -45.06 10.80 -5.43
N LEU A 77 -44.00 10.14 -5.90
CA LEU A 77 -43.84 9.77 -7.30
C LEU A 77 -44.28 8.32 -7.52
N GLY A 78 -45.13 8.13 -8.52
CA GLY A 78 -45.57 6.82 -8.98
C GLY A 78 -44.58 6.15 -9.94
N PHE A 79 -45.14 5.38 -10.89
CA PHE A 79 -44.37 4.67 -11.91
C PHE A 79 -44.70 5.11 -13.33
N SER A 80 -45.43 6.23 -13.50
CA SER A 80 -45.67 6.83 -14.82
C SER A 80 -44.35 7.30 -15.44
N ALA A 81 -44.33 7.51 -16.76
CA ALA A 81 -43.12 8.02 -17.44
C ALA A 81 -42.66 9.37 -16.86
N GLN A 82 -43.61 10.27 -16.59
CA GLN A 82 -43.37 11.58 -16.00
C GLN A 82 -42.83 11.48 -14.56
N ASP A 83 -43.39 10.57 -13.75
CA ASP A 83 -42.88 10.33 -12.39
C ASP A 83 -41.47 9.74 -12.39
N ARG A 84 -41.15 8.89 -13.37
CA ARG A 84 -39.80 8.30 -13.52
C ARG A 84 -38.78 9.36 -13.93
N GLU A 85 -39.12 10.22 -14.88
CA GLU A 85 -38.30 11.37 -15.29
C GLU A 85 -38.05 12.31 -14.11
N GLU A 86 -39.10 12.69 -13.38
CA GLU A 86 -38.99 13.56 -12.20
C GLU A 86 -38.20 12.89 -11.06
N ASN A 87 -38.36 11.57 -10.87
CA ASN A 87 -37.58 10.81 -9.90
C ASN A 87 -36.07 10.95 -10.19
N ILE A 88 -35.65 10.71 -11.43
CA ILE A 88 -34.24 10.82 -11.81
C ILE A 88 -33.76 12.29 -11.74
N ARG A 89 -34.58 13.26 -12.16
CA ARG A 89 -34.25 14.68 -12.06
C ARG A 89 -33.99 15.11 -10.61
N ARG A 90 -34.85 14.71 -9.67
CA ARG A 90 -34.65 15.02 -8.23
C ARG A 90 -33.38 14.39 -7.68
N ILE A 91 -33.10 13.15 -8.05
CA ILE A 91 -31.87 12.45 -7.64
C ILE A 91 -30.64 13.19 -8.18
N ALA A 92 -30.66 13.63 -9.43
CA ALA A 92 -29.56 14.38 -10.03
C ALA A 92 -29.27 15.69 -9.30
N GLU A 93 -30.31 16.45 -8.93
CA GLU A 93 -30.14 17.69 -8.16
C GLU A 93 -29.58 17.43 -6.76
N VAL A 94 -30.06 16.40 -6.07
CA VAL A 94 -29.56 16.03 -4.74
C VAL A 94 -28.12 15.54 -4.81
N ALA A 95 -27.78 14.70 -5.79
CA ALA A 95 -26.42 14.25 -6.01
C ALA A 95 -25.47 15.42 -6.28
N ARG A 96 -25.91 16.40 -7.07
CA ARG A 96 -25.17 17.65 -7.30
C ARG A 96 -24.95 18.42 -6.00
N LEU A 97 -25.93 18.48 -5.09
CA LEU A 97 -25.77 19.14 -3.80
C LEU A 97 -24.75 18.43 -2.89
N PHE A 98 -24.75 17.10 -2.86
CA PHE A 98 -23.74 16.32 -2.12
C PHE A 98 -22.34 16.49 -2.71
N ALA A 99 -22.23 16.43 -4.03
CA ALA A 99 -20.99 16.70 -4.73
C ALA A 99 -20.52 18.14 -4.46
N ASP A 100 -21.39 19.14 -4.55
CA ASP A 100 -21.03 20.52 -4.23
C ASP A 100 -20.57 20.67 -2.78
N ALA A 101 -21.17 19.94 -1.84
CA ALA A 101 -20.77 19.91 -0.43
C ALA A 101 -19.38 19.30 -0.18
N GLY A 102 -18.80 18.59 -1.15
CA GLY A 102 -17.45 18.01 -1.09
C GLY A 102 -17.42 16.50 -0.85
N LEU A 103 -18.57 15.82 -0.87
CA LEU A 103 -18.67 14.37 -0.71
C LEU A 103 -18.61 13.66 -2.07
N VAL A 104 -18.18 12.40 -2.06
CA VAL A 104 -18.44 11.48 -3.17
C VAL A 104 -19.88 10.97 -3.05
N CYS A 105 -20.77 11.44 -3.92
CA CYS A 105 -22.14 10.97 -3.96
C CYS A 105 -22.25 9.74 -4.86
N ILE A 106 -22.74 8.62 -4.35
CA ILE A 106 -22.93 7.38 -5.10
C ILE A 106 -24.42 7.24 -5.39
N THR A 107 -24.82 7.08 -6.64
CA THR A 107 -26.24 6.88 -6.98
C THR A 107 -26.46 5.48 -7.56
N SER A 108 -27.46 4.75 -7.06
CA SER A 108 -27.75 3.36 -7.43
C SER A 108 -29.14 3.20 -8.03
N PHE A 109 -29.35 3.72 -9.25
CA PHE A 109 -30.68 3.72 -9.89
C PHE A 109 -30.66 3.05 -11.26
N ILE A 110 -31.79 2.46 -11.66
CA ILE A 110 -31.90 1.86 -13.02
C ILE A 110 -31.61 2.92 -14.08
N SER A 111 -32.18 4.14 -13.94
CA SER A 111 -31.96 5.28 -14.84
C SER A 111 -31.93 4.89 -16.34
N PRO A 112 -33.02 4.29 -16.86
CA PRO A 112 -32.98 3.53 -18.11
C PRO A 112 -32.83 4.38 -19.36
N PHE A 113 -33.24 5.65 -19.34
CA PHE A 113 -33.26 6.52 -20.50
C PHE A 113 -32.01 7.41 -20.56
N THR A 114 -31.41 7.48 -21.74
CA THR A 114 -30.22 8.28 -22.05
C THR A 114 -30.49 9.76 -21.79
N LYS A 115 -31.67 10.25 -22.17
CA LYS A 115 -32.08 11.65 -21.93
C LYS A 115 -31.93 12.04 -20.45
N ASP A 116 -32.37 11.17 -19.54
CA ASP A 116 -32.37 11.46 -18.11
C ASP A 116 -30.95 11.45 -17.52
N ARG A 117 -30.12 10.48 -17.94
CA ARG A 117 -28.71 10.39 -17.52
C ARG A 117 -27.89 11.57 -18.08
N GLN A 118 -28.13 11.95 -19.33
CA GLN A 118 -27.51 13.13 -19.95
C GLN A 118 -27.95 14.43 -19.27
N ASN A 119 -29.21 14.53 -18.85
CA ASN A 119 -29.65 15.66 -18.04
C ASN A 119 -28.94 15.70 -16.68
N ALA A 120 -28.79 14.56 -16.00
CA ALA A 120 -28.06 14.47 -14.74
C ALA A 120 -26.58 14.90 -14.90
N ARG A 121 -25.93 14.46 -15.98
CA ARG A 121 -24.57 14.87 -16.36
C ARG A 121 -24.47 16.39 -16.56
N LYS A 122 -25.35 16.96 -17.38
CA LYS A 122 -25.39 18.42 -17.66
C LYS A 122 -25.58 19.26 -16.39
N ILE A 123 -26.40 18.79 -15.44
CA ILE A 123 -26.59 19.46 -14.14
C ILE A 123 -25.27 19.57 -13.35
N HIS A 124 -24.41 18.55 -13.42
CA HIS A 124 -23.11 18.55 -12.73
C HIS A 124 -22.05 19.35 -13.49
N GLU A 125 -21.97 19.17 -14.80
CA GLU A 125 -21.04 19.90 -15.67
C GLU A 125 -21.27 21.41 -15.62
N ALA A 126 -22.53 21.86 -15.65
CA ALA A 126 -22.88 23.27 -15.53
C ALA A 126 -22.47 23.86 -14.16
N ALA A 127 -22.34 23.03 -13.13
CA ALA A 127 -21.85 23.40 -11.81
C ALA A 127 -20.33 23.21 -11.67
N GLY A 128 -19.61 22.76 -12.71
CA GLY A 128 -18.19 22.43 -12.63
C GLY A 128 -17.88 21.31 -11.64
N LEU A 129 -18.75 20.30 -11.56
CA LEU A 129 -18.60 19.13 -10.69
C LEU A 129 -18.37 17.87 -11.55
N PRO A 130 -17.40 17.00 -11.19
CA PRO A 130 -17.19 15.74 -11.91
C PRO A 130 -18.40 14.79 -11.78
N PHE A 131 -18.72 14.12 -12.89
CA PHE A 131 -19.79 13.16 -13.01
C PHE A 131 -19.27 11.92 -13.74
N PHE A 132 -19.39 10.74 -13.10
CA PHE A 132 -18.91 9.47 -13.63
C PHE A 132 -20.09 8.53 -13.84
N GLU A 133 -20.50 8.35 -15.09
CA GLU A 133 -21.51 7.38 -15.50
C GLU A 133 -20.88 6.00 -15.61
N ILE A 134 -21.24 5.12 -14.67
CA ILE A 134 -20.72 3.75 -14.61
C ILE A 134 -21.85 2.80 -15.01
N PHE A 135 -21.65 2.14 -16.16
CA PHE A 135 -22.60 1.16 -16.67
C PHE A 135 -22.36 -0.20 -16.03
N VAL A 136 -23.26 -0.61 -15.14
CA VAL A 136 -23.27 -1.94 -14.53
C VAL A 136 -23.97 -2.90 -15.48
N ASP A 137 -23.18 -3.53 -16.34
CA ASP A 137 -23.63 -4.33 -17.46
C ASP A 137 -23.68 -5.82 -17.09
N ALA A 138 -24.90 -6.34 -17.01
CA ALA A 138 -25.17 -7.77 -16.95
C ALA A 138 -26.29 -8.10 -17.95
N PRO A 139 -26.15 -9.19 -18.72
CA PRO A 139 -27.21 -9.64 -19.63
C PRO A 139 -28.55 -9.84 -18.93
N LEU A 140 -29.66 -9.55 -19.62
CA LEU A 140 -31.01 -9.64 -19.06
C LEU A 140 -31.31 -11.03 -18.48
N ASN A 141 -30.92 -12.11 -19.16
CA ASN A 141 -31.11 -13.48 -18.68
C ASN A 141 -30.39 -13.76 -17.36
N ILE A 142 -29.22 -13.14 -17.14
CA ILE A 142 -28.47 -13.25 -15.87
C ILE A 142 -29.15 -12.43 -14.77
N CYS A 143 -29.65 -11.24 -15.11
CA CYS A 143 -30.44 -10.43 -14.19
C CYS A 143 -31.74 -11.14 -13.77
N GLU A 144 -32.44 -11.76 -14.72
CA GLU A 144 -33.62 -12.59 -14.49
C GLU A 144 -33.29 -13.83 -13.66
N SER A 145 -32.17 -14.51 -13.90
CA SER A 145 -31.79 -15.68 -13.11
C SER A 145 -31.44 -15.33 -11.66
N ARG A 146 -30.93 -14.13 -11.42
CA ARG A 146 -30.62 -13.63 -10.07
C ARG A 146 -31.88 -13.27 -9.28
N ASP A 147 -32.89 -12.71 -9.95
CA ASP A 147 -34.15 -12.16 -9.43
C ASP A 147 -34.17 -11.81 -7.92
N VAL A 148 -33.20 -10.99 -7.50
CA VAL A 148 -32.86 -10.79 -6.07
C VAL A 148 -34.05 -10.32 -5.22
N LYS A 149 -34.99 -9.60 -5.85
CA LYS A 149 -36.18 -9.04 -5.20
C LYS A 149 -37.50 -9.70 -5.65
N GLY A 150 -37.44 -10.75 -6.47
CA GLY A 150 -38.62 -11.40 -7.05
C GLY A 150 -39.40 -10.52 -8.03
N LEU A 151 -38.78 -9.48 -8.60
CA LEU A 151 -39.45 -8.48 -9.43
C LEU A 151 -39.61 -8.97 -10.87
N TYR A 152 -38.65 -9.74 -11.38
CA TYR A 152 -38.73 -10.28 -12.75
C TYR A 152 -39.86 -11.30 -12.86
N LYS A 153 -40.01 -12.19 -11.87
CA LYS A 153 -41.14 -13.12 -11.80
C LYS A 153 -42.49 -12.41 -11.82
N LYS A 154 -42.64 -11.33 -11.03
CA LYS A 154 -43.87 -10.53 -10.98
C LYS A 154 -44.14 -9.76 -12.28
N ALA A 155 -43.10 -9.24 -12.92
CA ALA A 155 -43.21 -8.60 -14.23
C ALA A 155 -43.67 -9.60 -15.31
N ARG A 156 -43.06 -10.78 -15.37
CA ARG A 156 -43.46 -11.87 -16.30
C ARG A 156 -44.90 -12.37 -16.07
N ALA A 157 -45.39 -12.30 -14.83
CA ALA A 157 -46.78 -12.60 -14.47
C ALA A 157 -47.77 -11.46 -14.78
N GLY A 158 -47.31 -10.30 -15.26
CA GLY A 158 -48.14 -9.14 -15.57
C GLY A 158 -48.58 -8.32 -14.35
N GLU A 159 -48.08 -8.64 -13.15
CA GLU A 159 -48.38 -7.92 -11.90
C GLU A 159 -47.68 -6.55 -11.84
N ILE A 160 -46.52 -6.42 -12.49
CA ILE A 160 -45.75 -5.17 -12.59
C ILE A 160 -45.66 -4.78 -14.06
N LYS A 161 -46.34 -3.70 -14.45
CA LYS A 161 -46.30 -3.18 -15.81
C LYS A 161 -45.17 -2.16 -16.01
N GLY A 162 -44.61 -2.13 -17.22
CA GLY A 162 -43.58 -1.17 -17.60
C GLY A 162 -42.25 -1.43 -16.89
N PHE A 163 -41.93 -2.69 -16.62
CA PHE A 163 -40.67 -3.06 -15.97
C PHE A 163 -39.52 -3.00 -16.97
N THR A 164 -38.47 -2.24 -16.64
CA THR A 164 -37.30 -2.07 -17.50
C THR A 164 -36.61 -3.40 -17.81
N GLY A 165 -36.41 -3.70 -19.09
CA GLY A 165 -35.87 -4.95 -19.62
C GLY A 165 -36.94 -5.98 -19.99
N ILE A 166 -38.22 -5.76 -19.64
CA ILE A 166 -39.35 -6.64 -19.98
C ILE A 166 -40.35 -5.89 -20.88
N ASP A 167 -41.07 -4.93 -20.30
CA ASP A 167 -42.11 -4.14 -20.99
C ASP A 167 -41.68 -2.68 -21.23
N SER A 168 -40.46 -2.32 -20.83
CA SER A 168 -39.87 -1.00 -21.07
C SER A 168 -38.41 -1.15 -21.42
N GLU A 169 -37.91 -0.34 -22.33
CA GLU A 169 -36.53 -0.46 -22.82
C GLU A 169 -35.51 0.05 -21.79
N TYR A 170 -34.29 -0.47 -21.93
CA TYR A 170 -33.10 0.07 -21.27
C TYR A 170 -32.15 0.54 -22.36
N GLU A 171 -31.89 1.84 -22.42
CA GLU A 171 -30.97 2.43 -23.38
C GLU A 171 -29.56 2.38 -22.79
N LYS A 172 -28.69 1.53 -23.37
CA LYS A 172 -27.30 1.39 -22.91
C LYS A 172 -26.55 2.72 -23.08
N PRO A 173 -25.73 3.15 -22.10
CA PRO A 173 -24.86 4.32 -22.27
C PRO A 173 -23.91 4.13 -23.46
N GLU A 174 -23.82 5.14 -24.33
CA GLU A 174 -22.92 5.12 -25.50
C GLU A 174 -21.47 5.42 -25.11
N ALA A 175 -21.26 6.33 -24.16
CA ALA A 175 -19.95 6.77 -23.69
C ALA A 175 -19.90 6.86 -22.15
N PRO A 176 -20.07 5.75 -21.42
CA PRO A 176 -19.87 5.74 -19.97
C PRO A 176 -18.37 5.89 -19.64
N GLU A 177 -18.04 6.52 -18.52
CA GLU A 177 -16.66 6.59 -18.04
C GLU A 177 -16.11 5.21 -17.66
N LEU A 178 -16.99 4.26 -17.30
CA LEU A 178 -16.61 2.87 -17.00
C LEU A 178 -17.75 1.89 -17.28
N VAL A 179 -17.40 0.69 -17.75
CA VAL A 179 -18.35 -0.43 -17.91
C VAL A 179 -17.92 -1.59 -16.99
N LEU A 180 -18.81 -2.00 -16.08
CA LEU A 180 -18.58 -3.11 -15.17
C LEU A 180 -19.33 -4.36 -15.65
N LYS A 181 -18.60 -5.40 -16.06
CA LYS A 181 -19.16 -6.67 -16.52
C LYS A 181 -19.39 -7.64 -15.36
N THR A 182 -20.47 -7.46 -14.61
CA THR A 182 -20.71 -8.19 -13.34
C THR A 182 -21.10 -9.66 -13.50
N ASN A 183 -21.18 -10.17 -14.73
CA ASN A 183 -21.34 -11.59 -15.01
C ASN A 183 -19.99 -12.34 -15.11
N VAL A 184 -18.88 -11.61 -15.23
CA VAL A 184 -17.52 -12.20 -15.31
C VAL A 184 -16.59 -11.67 -14.24
N ALA A 185 -16.75 -10.42 -13.80
CA ALA A 185 -15.94 -9.81 -12.76
C ALA A 185 -16.59 -10.00 -11.38
N SER A 186 -15.74 -10.29 -10.40
CA SER A 186 -16.08 -10.26 -8.98
C SER A 186 -16.35 -8.83 -8.47
N VAL A 187 -16.96 -8.72 -7.29
CA VAL A 187 -17.20 -7.42 -6.64
C VAL A 187 -15.88 -6.68 -6.43
N SER A 188 -14.84 -7.36 -5.92
CA SER A 188 -13.52 -6.76 -5.66
C SER A 188 -12.87 -6.20 -6.94
N GLU A 189 -12.91 -6.94 -8.05
CA GLU A 189 -12.40 -6.48 -9.35
C GLU A 189 -13.18 -5.27 -9.87
N CYS A 190 -14.51 -5.23 -9.67
CA CYS A 190 -15.32 -4.09 -10.05
C CYS A 190 -14.97 -2.85 -9.21
N ILE A 191 -14.82 -3.00 -7.89
CA ILE A 191 -14.43 -1.89 -7.01
C ILE A 191 -13.06 -1.36 -7.37
N GLN A 192 -12.11 -2.24 -7.68
CA GLN A 192 -10.78 -1.83 -8.12
C GLN A 192 -10.86 -0.93 -9.36
N GLN A 193 -11.60 -1.33 -10.41
CA GLN A 193 -11.76 -0.51 -11.62
C GLN A 193 -12.39 0.86 -11.34
N VAL A 194 -13.40 0.92 -10.45
CA VAL A 194 -14.03 2.20 -10.07
C VAL A 194 -13.03 3.09 -9.31
N VAL A 195 -12.27 2.51 -8.39
CA VAL A 195 -11.26 3.24 -7.61
C VAL A 195 -10.14 3.77 -8.52
N GLU A 196 -9.66 2.96 -9.47
CA GLU A 196 -8.65 3.38 -10.46
C GLU A 196 -9.14 4.55 -11.31
N LEU A 197 -10.40 4.53 -11.77
CA LEU A 197 -11.03 5.67 -12.44
C LEU A 197 -11.02 6.91 -11.54
N LEU A 198 -11.46 6.78 -10.29
CA LEU A 198 -11.51 7.91 -9.36
C LEU A 198 -10.10 8.44 -8.98
N GLN A 199 -9.08 7.58 -9.00
CA GLN A 199 -7.68 7.96 -8.81
C GLN A 199 -7.12 8.72 -10.00
N ALA A 200 -7.36 8.25 -11.22
CA ALA A 200 -6.97 8.94 -12.45
C ALA A 200 -7.58 10.35 -12.54
N GLN A 201 -8.74 10.55 -11.90
CA GLN A 201 -9.46 11.83 -11.86
C GLN A 201 -9.19 12.66 -10.59
N ASN A 202 -8.20 12.27 -9.77
CA ASN A 202 -7.80 12.95 -8.53
C ASN A 202 -8.91 13.08 -7.46
N ILE A 203 -9.95 12.24 -7.52
CA ILE A 203 -11.02 12.22 -6.53
C ILE A 203 -10.59 11.41 -5.31
N VAL A 204 -10.14 10.19 -5.57
CA VAL A 204 -9.46 9.35 -4.60
C VAL A 204 -7.98 9.65 -4.77
N PRO A 205 -7.27 10.16 -3.76
CA PRO A 205 -5.83 10.31 -3.89
C PRO A 205 -5.23 8.96 -4.26
N GLN A 206 -4.28 8.97 -5.19
CA GLN A 206 -3.40 7.82 -5.34
C GLN A 206 -2.76 7.64 -3.97
N GLY A 207 -3.30 6.72 -3.17
CA GLY A 207 -2.78 6.48 -1.83
C GLY A 207 -1.33 6.11 -2.05
N SER A 208 -0.42 6.91 -1.48
CA SER A 208 1.03 6.73 -1.50
C SER A 208 1.42 5.31 -1.89
N VAL A 209 1.55 5.15 -3.20
CA VAL A 209 2.04 3.99 -3.93
C VAL A 209 1.63 2.62 -3.33
N LYS A 210 0.52 2.04 -3.81
CA LYS A 210 0.16 0.63 -3.54
C LYS A 210 1.04 -0.37 -4.33
N ASP A 211 1.65 0.07 -5.42
CA ASP A 211 2.47 -0.78 -6.29
C ASP A 211 3.96 -0.59 -6.02
N VAL A 212 4.73 -1.67 -6.00
CA VAL A 212 6.16 -1.58 -5.72
C VAL A 212 6.82 -0.63 -6.73
N LEU A 213 7.47 0.43 -6.26
CA LEU A 213 8.21 1.36 -7.11
C LEU A 213 9.64 0.85 -7.26
N GLU A 214 9.91 0.11 -8.32
CA GLU A 214 11.29 -0.23 -8.71
C GLU A 214 11.97 0.96 -9.38
N LEU A 215 13.27 1.15 -9.11
CA LEU A 215 14.07 2.26 -9.62
C LEU A 215 15.07 1.82 -10.69
N PHE A 216 14.83 0.66 -11.32
CA PHE A 216 15.63 0.20 -12.44
C PHE A 216 15.36 1.05 -13.68
N VAL A 217 16.41 1.30 -14.47
CA VAL A 217 16.26 1.90 -15.78
C VAL A 217 15.52 0.91 -16.69
N PRO A 218 14.43 1.33 -17.38
CA PRO A 218 13.76 0.49 -18.37
C PRO A 218 14.72 -0.03 -19.44
N GLU A 219 14.52 -1.28 -19.89
CA GLU A 219 15.44 -1.96 -20.84
C GLU A 219 15.66 -1.15 -22.13
N ASP A 220 14.63 -0.46 -22.63
CA ASP A 220 14.68 0.39 -23.83
C ASP A 220 15.54 1.64 -23.66
N LYS A 221 15.80 2.08 -22.42
CA LYS A 221 16.61 3.26 -22.09
C LYS A 221 17.99 2.93 -21.54
N LEU A 222 18.25 1.66 -21.20
CA LEU A 222 19.46 1.24 -20.48
C LEU A 222 20.76 1.61 -21.21
N SER A 223 20.84 1.39 -22.51
CA SER A 223 22.03 1.70 -23.31
C SER A 223 22.37 3.20 -23.31
N SER A 224 21.34 4.04 -23.41
CA SER A 224 21.46 5.50 -23.37
C SER A 224 21.91 5.99 -21.99
N VAL A 225 21.25 5.55 -20.93
CA VAL A 225 21.58 5.98 -19.56
C VAL A 225 22.96 5.47 -19.13
N ARG A 226 23.38 4.29 -19.60
CA ARG A 226 24.75 3.78 -19.38
C ARG A 226 25.79 4.67 -20.04
N ALA A 227 25.59 5.05 -21.30
CA ALA A 227 26.50 5.93 -22.02
C ALA A 227 26.55 7.34 -21.40
N GLU A 228 25.44 7.81 -20.81
CA GLU A 228 25.39 9.03 -20.00
C GLU A 228 26.21 8.87 -18.72
N ALA A 229 25.99 7.79 -17.96
CA ALA A 229 26.64 7.55 -16.67
C ALA A 229 28.18 7.57 -16.74
N GLU A 230 28.77 7.09 -17.85
CA GLU A 230 30.22 7.14 -18.06
C GLU A 230 30.78 8.55 -18.17
N LYS A 231 29.97 9.53 -18.61
CA LYS A 231 30.36 10.93 -18.76
C LYS A 231 30.11 11.76 -17.51
N LEU A 232 29.29 11.24 -16.57
CA LEU A 232 28.94 11.94 -15.36
C LEU A 232 30.07 11.90 -14.32
N PRO A 233 30.19 12.96 -13.50
CA PRO A 233 31.07 12.91 -12.35
C PRO A 233 30.62 11.80 -11.38
N ALA A 234 31.59 11.13 -10.77
CA ALA A 234 31.39 9.91 -9.98
C ALA A 234 31.39 10.18 -8.47
N VAL A 235 30.63 9.38 -7.72
CA VAL A 235 30.89 9.06 -6.31
C VAL A 235 31.24 7.58 -6.24
N GLU A 236 32.37 7.23 -5.62
CA GLU A 236 32.67 5.83 -5.32
C GLU A 236 31.90 5.43 -4.05
N ILE A 237 31.07 4.39 -4.15
CA ILE A 237 30.21 3.93 -3.06
C ILE A 237 30.79 2.67 -2.42
N THR A 238 30.47 2.45 -1.15
CA THR A 238 30.88 1.25 -0.43
C THR A 238 29.98 0.05 -0.73
N LYS A 239 30.35 -1.13 -0.22
CA LYS A 239 29.49 -2.32 -0.28
C LYS A 239 28.17 -2.10 0.48
N LEU A 240 28.20 -1.37 1.60
CA LEU A 240 27.02 -1.03 2.40
C LEU A 240 26.08 -0.14 1.59
N ASP A 241 26.62 0.85 0.90
CA ASP A 241 25.85 1.75 0.04
C ASP A 241 25.23 0.99 -1.14
N LEU A 242 25.97 0.04 -1.75
CA LEU A 242 25.42 -0.82 -2.80
C LEU A 242 24.24 -1.67 -2.32
N GLN A 243 24.26 -2.13 -1.06
CA GLN A 243 23.11 -2.81 -0.45
C GLN A 243 21.90 -1.87 -0.32
N TRP A 244 22.11 -0.60 0.05
CA TRP A 244 21.03 0.40 0.04
C TRP A 244 20.55 0.74 -1.37
N VAL A 245 21.44 0.81 -2.36
CA VAL A 245 21.07 0.92 -3.78
C VAL A 245 20.18 -0.26 -4.17
N GLN A 246 20.50 -1.49 -3.76
CA GLN A 246 19.66 -2.66 -4.00
C GLN A 246 18.27 -2.50 -3.34
N VAL A 247 18.23 -2.14 -2.06
CA VAL A 247 16.97 -1.90 -1.30
C VAL A 247 16.07 -0.90 -2.03
N LEU A 248 16.63 0.23 -2.47
CA LEU A 248 15.91 1.26 -3.21
C LEU A 248 15.46 0.76 -4.58
N SER A 249 16.37 0.14 -5.34
CA SER A 249 16.11 -0.30 -6.72
C SER A 249 15.00 -1.33 -6.86
N GLU A 250 14.90 -2.24 -5.89
CA GLU A 250 13.87 -3.28 -5.86
C GLU A 250 12.55 -2.79 -5.23
N GLY A 251 12.50 -1.52 -4.79
CA GLY A 251 11.28 -0.90 -4.28
C GLY A 251 10.89 -1.29 -2.86
N TRP A 252 11.80 -1.85 -2.05
CA TRP A 252 11.54 -2.13 -0.63
C TRP A 252 11.19 -0.86 0.16
N ALA A 253 11.74 0.28 -0.25
CA ALA A 253 11.54 1.59 0.37
C ALA A 253 10.48 2.46 -0.34
N THR A 254 9.61 1.85 -1.16
CA THR A 254 8.48 2.51 -1.80
C THR A 254 7.73 3.42 -0.80
N PRO A 255 7.50 4.72 -1.10
CA PRO A 255 7.56 5.38 -2.42
C PRO A 255 8.83 6.18 -2.71
N LEU A 256 9.94 6.00 -1.98
CA LEU A 256 11.16 6.78 -2.24
C LEU A 256 11.62 6.63 -3.70
N THR A 257 11.92 7.75 -4.35
CA THR A 257 12.46 7.80 -5.72
C THR A 257 13.98 7.66 -5.76
N GLY A 258 14.64 7.60 -4.60
CA GLY A 258 16.07 7.39 -4.45
C GLY A 258 16.52 7.60 -3.01
N PHE A 259 17.78 8.03 -2.82
CA PHE A 259 18.26 8.40 -1.49
C PHE A 259 17.53 9.64 -1.00
N MET A 260 17.16 9.65 0.29
CA MET A 260 16.31 10.69 0.87
C MET A 260 16.89 12.09 0.68
N ARG A 261 16.04 13.01 0.21
CA ARG A 261 16.27 14.47 0.30
C ARG A 261 16.12 14.96 1.74
N GLU A 262 16.51 16.20 2.02
CA GLU A 262 16.52 16.71 3.39
C GLU A 262 15.11 16.67 4.02
N ALA A 263 14.08 17.03 3.26
CA ALA A 263 12.70 16.99 3.73
C ALA A 263 12.26 15.57 4.15
N GLU A 264 12.59 14.55 3.37
CA GLU A 264 12.24 13.15 3.65
C GLU A 264 13.05 12.63 4.85
N TYR A 265 14.36 12.94 4.89
CA TYR A 265 15.24 12.61 6.00
C TYR A 265 14.72 13.15 7.32
N LEU A 266 14.32 14.43 7.37
CA LEU A 266 13.78 15.05 8.57
C LEU A 266 12.44 14.42 8.98
N GLN A 267 11.55 14.15 8.02
CA GLN A 267 10.28 13.48 8.32
C GLN A 267 10.48 12.09 8.94
N VAL A 268 11.38 11.29 8.35
CA VAL A 268 11.76 9.96 8.85
C VAL A 268 12.37 10.05 10.24
N LEU A 269 13.29 10.99 10.45
CA LEU A 269 14.03 11.13 11.69
C LEU A 269 13.15 11.59 12.86
N HIS A 270 12.14 12.43 12.59
CA HIS A 270 11.27 13.00 13.62
C HIS A 270 9.93 12.29 13.79
N PHE A 271 9.39 11.71 12.72
CA PHE A 271 8.03 11.15 12.70
C PHE A 271 7.99 9.67 12.35
N GLY A 272 9.11 9.08 11.92
CA GLY A 272 9.16 7.69 11.44
C GLY A 272 8.24 7.43 10.23
N THR A 273 7.86 8.49 9.52
CA THR A 273 6.89 8.45 8.43
C THR A 273 7.24 9.47 7.35
N LEU A 274 6.78 9.21 6.12
CA LEU A 274 6.65 10.23 5.07
C LEU A 274 5.19 10.69 5.04
N LEU A 275 4.97 12.00 4.85
CA LEU A 275 3.66 12.66 4.99
C LEU A 275 3.16 13.33 3.71
N ASN A 276 3.97 13.37 2.64
CA ASN A 276 3.66 14.12 1.43
C ASN A 276 2.39 13.63 0.72
N ASP A 277 2.17 12.31 0.67
CA ASP A 277 1.04 11.66 -0.04
C ASP A 277 0.24 10.72 0.88
N GLY A 278 -0.05 11.20 2.08
CA GLY A 278 -0.58 10.39 3.18
C GLY A 278 0.52 9.85 4.07
N VAL A 279 0.17 8.99 5.03
CA VAL A 279 1.10 8.53 6.05
C VAL A 279 1.72 7.20 5.64
N VAL A 280 2.98 7.24 5.20
CA VAL A 280 3.78 6.05 4.88
C VAL A 280 4.73 5.76 6.03
N ASN A 281 4.72 4.55 6.58
CA ASN A 281 5.72 4.14 7.56
C ASN A 281 7.11 4.03 6.92
N LEU A 282 8.09 4.76 7.44
CA LEU A 282 9.49 4.72 7.02
C LEU A 282 10.33 5.23 8.18
N SER A 283 10.84 4.31 9.00
CA SER A 283 11.38 4.62 10.32
C SER A 283 12.90 4.75 10.38
N ILE A 284 13.61 4.42 9.30
CA ILE A 284 15.08 4.49 9.24
C ILE A 284 15.53 5.39 8.08
N PRO A 285 16.58 6.21 8.27
CA PRO A 285 17.16 6.99 7.17
C PRO A 285 17.80 6.10 6.11
N ILE A 286 17.39 6.26 4.85
CA ILE A 286 18.01 5.64 3.67
C ILE A 286 18.70 6.75 2.89
N VAL A 287 19.98 6.95 3.19
CA VAL A 287 20.77 8.13 2.78
C VAL A 287 22.13 7.70 2.25
N LEU A 288 22.74 8.54 1.41
CA LEU A 288 24.09 8.32 0.88
C LEU A 288 25.06 9.35 1.49
N PRO A 289 25.96 8.96 2.41
CA PRO A 289 26.98 9.84 2.94
C PRO A 289 28.08 10.12 1.92
N VAL A 290 28.56 11.37 1.86
CA VAL A 290 29.68 11.80 1.00
C VAL A 290 30.62 12.71 1.80
N SER A 291 31.90 12.71 1.43
CA SER A 291 32.90 13.56 2.09
C SER A 291 32.68 15.04 1.75
N ALA A 292 33.33 15.94 2.49
CA ALA A 292 33.28 17.38 2.20
C ALA A 292 33.91 17.70 0.83
N GLU A 293 34.97 16.98 0.46
CA GLU A 293 35.63 17.08 -0.84
C GLU A 293 34.71 16.65 -1.98
N ASP A 294 34.01 15.52 -1.82
CA ASP A 294 33.05 15.05 -2.80
C ASP A 294 31.85 16.00 -2.92
N LYS A 295 31.33 16.51 -1.80
CA LYS A 295 30.30 17.55 -1.82
C LYS A 295 30.76 18.76 -2.63
N GLN A 296 31.95 19.30 -2.34
CA GLN A 296 32.47 20.46 -3.07
C GLN A 296 32.68 20.19 -4.57
N ARG A 297 33.14 18.98 -4.92
CA ARG A 297 33.40 18.57 -6.30
C ARG A 297 32.12 18.37 -7.11
N LEU A 298 31.03 17.96 -6.46
CA LEU A 298 29.80 17.50 -7.13
C LEU A 298 28.65 18.49 -7.03
N GLU A 299 28.70 19.44 -6.11
CA GLU A 299 27.70 20.48 -5.94
C GLU A 299 27.46 21.27 -7.25
N GLY A 300 26.19 21.48 -7.60
CA GLY A 300 25.78 22.10 -8.85
C GLY A 300 25.68 21.16 -10.05
N SER A 301 26.09 19.89 -9.94
CA SER A 301 25.88 18.88 -10.98
C SER A 301 24.39 18.53 -11.10
N ALA A 302 23.86 18.48 -12.33
CA ALA A 302 22.46 18.06 -12.56
C ALA A 302 22.23 16.57 -12.30
N ALA A 303 23.27 15.75 -12.45
CA ALA A 303 23.27 14.33 -12.16
C ALA A 303 24.69 13.86 -11.82
N LEU A 304 24.78 12.76 -11.07
CA LEU A 304 26.03 12.10 -10.70
C LEU A 304 25.89 10.59 -10.84
N ALA A 305 26.98 9.93 -11.23
CA ALA A 305 27.02 8.47 -11.34
C ALA A 305 27.55 7.86 -10.04
N LEU A 306 26.90 6.78 -9.59
CA LEU A 306 27.39 5.96 -8.48
C LEU A 306 28.27 4.85 -9.05
N SER A 307 29.50 4.77 -8.55
CA SER A 307 30.49 3.77 -8.95
C SER A 307 30.77 2.81 -7.81
N PHE A 308 30.76 1.51 -8.09
CA PHE A 308 31.20 0.48 -7.13
C PHE A 308 32.27 -0.39 -7.78
N GLN A 309 33.45 -0.43 -7.17
CA GLN A 309 34.62 -1.16 -7.68
C GLN A 309 34.94 -0.75 -9.14
N GLY A 310 34.85 0.54 -9.42
CA GLY A 310 35.11 1.11 -10.74
C GLY A 310 34.02 0.89 -11.79
N ARG A 311 32.90 0.25 -11.46
CA ARG A 311 31.75 0.07 -12.37
C ARG A 311 30.63 1.05 -12.04
N ARG A 312 30.05 1.69 -13.07
CA ARG A 312 28.85 2.51 -12.90
C ARG A 312 27.66 1.61 -12.61
N VAL A 313 26.99 1.82 -11.48
CA VAL A 313 25.84 1.01 -11.05
C VAL A 313 24.53 1.77 -11.09
N ALA A 314 24.56 3.10 -10.91
CA ALA A 314 23.38 3.94 -10.91
C ALA A 314 23.70 5.39 -11.30
N VAL A 315 22.66 6.14 -11.64
CA VAL A 315 22.68 7.60 -11.80
C VAL A 315 21.75 8.22 -10.76
N LEU A 316 22.22 9.20 -10.02
CA LEU A 316 21.43 10.02 -9.10
C LEU A 316 21.17 11.38 -9.77
N ARG A 317 19.89 11.71 -10.01
CA ARG A 317 19.47 12.93 -10.70
C ARG A 317 18.94 13.97 -9.71
N GLY A 318 19.17 15.24 -10.04
CA GLY A 318 18.79 16.37 -9.20
C GLY A 318 19.35 16.26 -7.78
N PRO A 319 20.67 16.05 -7.61
CA PRO A 319 21.26 15.81 -6.30
C PRO A 319 21.08 17.02 -5.37
N GLU A 320 20.76 16.74 -4.12
CA GLU A 320 20.61 17.73 -3.05
C GLU A 320 21.53 17.35 -1.90
N PHE A 321 22.44 18.26 -1.54
CA PHE A 321 23.44 18.04 -0.49
C PHE A 321 23.03 18.76 0.79
N PHE A 322 23.02 18.03 1.91
CA PHE A 322 22.66 18.58 3.22
C PHE A 322 23.53 17.96 4.34
N ALA A 323 23.56 18.60 5.50
CA ALA A 323 24.50 18.24 6.56
C ALA A 323 24.16 16.88 7.20
N HIS A 324 25.15 16.00 7.32
CA HIS A 324 25.03 14.75 8.04
C HIS A 324 25.26 15.00 9.55
N ARG A 325 24.24 15.46 10.27
CA ARG A 325 24.31 15.66 11.73
C ARG A 325 24.35 14.31 12.46
N LYS A 326 25.52 13.65 12.42
CA LYS A 326 25.72 12.24 12.84
C LYS A 326 25.27 11.97 14.27
N GLU A 327 25.64 12.83 15.22
CA GLU A 327 25.23 12.65 16.63
C GLU A 327 23.71 12.69 16.79
N GLU A 328 23.05 13.67 16.18
CA GLU A 328 21.59 13.79 16.19
C GLU A 328 20.92 12.58 15.50
N ARG A 329 21.43 12.19 14.32
CA ARG A 329 20.96 10.99 13.61
C ARG A 329 21.04 9.76 14.50
N CYS A 330 22.21 9.54 15.10
CA CYS A 330 22.48 8.38 15.93
C CYS A 330 21.56 8.34 17.15
N ALA A 331 21.43 9.47 17.86
CA ALA A 331 20.58 9.60 19.03
C ALA A 331 19.11 9.27 18.72
N ARG A 332 18.59 9.78 17.60
CA ARG A 332 17.16 9.61 17.24
C ARG A 332 16.85 8.24 16.67
N VAL A 333 17.76 7.64 15.88
CA VAL A 333 17.53 6.34 15.26
C VAL A 333 17.74 5.20 16.26
N TRP A 334 18.83 5.23 17.03
CA TRP A 334 19.20 4.13 17.94
C TRP A 334 18.81 4.39 19.40
N GLY A 335 18.44 5.61 19.79
CA GLY A 335 18.24 5.95 21.21
C GLY A 335 19.53 5.98 22.03
N THR A 336 20.69 5.96 21.37
CA THR A 336 22.04 6.03 21.95
C THR A 336 23.00 6.60 20.91
N THR A 337 24.10 7.19 21.37
CA THR A 337 25.21 7.66 20.53
C THR A 337 26.49 6.85 20.78
N CYS A 338 26.38 5.68 21.42
CA CYS A 338 27.53 4.84 21.77
C CYS A 338 28.37 4.51 20.52
N PRO A 339 29.63 5.00 20.42
CA PRO A 339 30.45 4.81 19.23
C PRO A 339 30.89 3.35 19.02
N ARG A 340 30.77 2.50 20.05
CA ARG A 340 31.04 1.05 19.95
C ARG A 340 29.84 0.25 19.44
N HIS A 341 28.69 0.88 19.22
CA HIS A 341 27.60 0.22 18.52
C HIS A 341 27.99 0.09 17.04
N PRO A 342 28.01 -1.12 16.45
CA PRO A 342 28.76 -1.37 15.23
C PRO A 342 28.20 -0.60 14.01
N HIS A 343 26.89 -0.39 13.93
CA HIS A 343 26.33 0.47 12.88
C HIS A 343 26.48 1.98 13.17
N ILE A 344 26.58 2.38 14.44
CA ILE A 344 26.83 3.80 14.78
C ILE A 344 28.27 4.12 14.40
N GLN A 345 29.22 3.21 14.67
CA GLN A 345 30.61 3.34 14.26
C GLN A 345 30.73 3.64 12.76
N MET A 346 30.07 2.84 11.91
CA MET A 346 30.04 3.08 10.46
C MET A 346 29.45 4.45 10.07
N VAL A 347 28.42 4.92 10.77
CA VAL A 347 27.85 6.26 10.56
C VAL A 347 28.85 7.34 10.97
N MET A 348 29.54 7.19 12.09
CA MET A 348 30.53 8.15 12.58
C MET A 348 31.73 8.26 11.63
N GLU A 349 32.17 7.14 11.07
CA GLU A 349 33.28 7.03 10.11
C GLU A 349 32.90 7.47 8.67
N SER A 350 31.60 7.58 8.37
CA SER A 350 31.11 8.01 7.04
C SER A 350 31.32 9.51 6.76
N GLY A 351 30.92 9.99 5.59
CA GLY A 351 31.02 11.42 5.23
C GLY A 351 30.14 12.36 6.08
N ASP A 352 30.53 13.65 6.14
CA ASP A 352 29.83 14.71 6.90
C ASP A 352 28.66 15.35 6.14
N TRP A 353 28.45 14.97 4.88
CA TRP A 353 27.34 15.40 4.05
C TRP A 353 26.51 14.19 3.63
N LEU A 354 25.21 14.41 3.43
CA LEU A 354 24.32 13.47 2.77
C LEU A 354 23.96 14.03 1.39
N VAL A 355 23.79 13.13 0.42
CA VAL A 355 23.24 13.48 -0.89
C VAL A 355 21.97 12.67 -1.17
N GLY A 356 20.87 13.40 -1.39
CA GLY A 356 19.58 12.86 -1.82
C GLY A 356 19.32 13.12 -3.31
N GLY A 357 18.40 12.39 -3.92
CA GLY A 357 18.05 12.59 -5.33
C GLY A 357 17.28 11.42 -5.94
N ASP A 358 16.89 11.57 -7.20
CA ASP A 358 16.14 10.54 -7.92
C ASP A 358 17.11 9.50 -8.50
N LEU A 359 17.02 8.27 -8.01
CA LEU A 359 17.94 7.20 -8.34
C LEU A 359 17.44 6.41 -9.55
N GLN A 360 18.35 6.14 -10.48
CA GLN A 360 18.15 5.28 -11.64
C GLN A 360 19.23 4.20 -11.64
N VAL A 361 18.86 2.97 -11.31
CA VAL A 361 19.80 1.84 -11.20
C VAL A 361 19.88 1.12 -12.54
N LEU A 362 21.10 0.94 -13.05
CA LEU A 362 21.31 0.45 -14.41
C LEU A 362 20.89 -1.02 -14.55
N GLU A 363 21.25 -1.87 -13.60
CA GLU A 363 20.99 -3.31 -13.67
C GLU A 363 20.60 -3.86 -12.29
N LYS A 364 19.87 -4.98 -12.27
CA LYS A 364 19.60 -5.72 -11.04
C LYS A 364 20.92 -6.11 -10.36
N ILE A 365 21.06 -5.74 -9.09
CA ILE A 365 22.26 -6.03 -8.31
C ILE A 365 22.39 -7.54 -8.11
N LYS A 366 23.55 -8.09 -8.49
CA LYS A 366 23.93 -9.50 -8.27
C LYS A 366 25.19 -9.58 -7.45
N TRP A 367 25.19 -10.46 -6.45
CA TRP A 367 26.33 -10.63 -5.55
C TRP A 367 27.27 -11.75 -6.00
N ASN A 368 26.80 -12.65 -6.87
CA ASN A 368 27.54 -13.78 -7.42
C ASN A 368 28.18 -14.66 -6.31
N ASP A 369 27.48 -14.81 -5.19
CA ASP A 369 27.91 -15.56 -4.00
C ASP A 369 27.20 -16.92 -3.87
N GLY A 370 26.51 -17.36 -4.94
CA GLY A 370 25.73 -18.60 -4.96
C GLY A 370 24.36 -18.51 -4.28
N LEU A 371 23.93 -17.31 -3.86
CA LEU A 371 22.65 -17.09 -3.17
C LEU A 371 21.69 -16.15 -3.92
N ASP A 372 22.05 -15.65 -5.10
CA ASP A 372 21.23 -14.69 -5.85
C ASP A 372 19.83 -15.21 -6.20
N GLN A 373 19.67 -16.53 -6.35
CA GLN A 373 18.37 -17.19 -6.56
C GLN A 373 17.38 -17.01 -5.39
N TYR A 374 17.88 -16.66 -4.20
CA TYR A 374 17.04 -16.34 -3.04
C TYR A 374 16.78 -14.84 -2.90
N ARG A 375 17.46 -13.97 -3.66
CA ARG A 375 17.28 -12.51 -3.63
C ARG A 375 16.13 -12.09 -4.54
N LEU A 376 14.93 -12.40 -4.08
CA LEU A 376 13.68 -12.09 -4.77
C LEU A 376 13.25 -10.67 -4.45
N THR A 377 12.89 -9.89 -5.48
CA THR A 377 12.31 -8.55 -5.27
C THR A 377 10.91 -8.66 -4.63
N PRO A 378 10.36 -7.56 -4.08
CA PRO A 378 8.97 -7.52 -3.64
C PRO A 378 7.98 -7.96 -4.74
N LEU A 379 8.24 -7.66 -6.02
CA LEU A 379 7.41 -8.11 -7.14
C LEU A 379 7.58 -9.61 -7.40
N ASP A 380 8.81 -10.13 -7.40
CA ASP A 380 9.08 -11.58 -7.51
C ASP A 380 8.34 -12.36 -6.40
N LEU A 381 8.34 -11.84 -5.17
CA LEU A 381 7.64 -12.43 -4.03
C LEU A 381 6.12 -12.42 -4.22
N LYS A 382 5.53 -11.27 -4.60
CA LYS A 382 4.09 -11.17 -4.91
C LYS A 382 3.68 -12.15 -6.00
N GLN A 383 4.49 -12.31 -7.03
CA GLN A 383 4.25 -13.30 -8.09
C GLN A 383 4.25 -14.72 -7.52
N LYS A 384 5.27 -15.10 -6.73
CA LYS A 384 5.32 -16.43 -6.10
C LYS A 384 4.13 -16.71 -5.19
N PHE A 385 3.65 -15.74 -4.42
CA PHE A 385 2.46 -15.91 -3.58
C PHE A 385 1.22 -16.22 -4.43
N ARG A 386 1.07 -15.55 -5.59
CA ARG A 386 -0.02 -15.84 -6.55
C ARG A 386 0.13 -17.23 -7.17
N GLU A 387 1.32 -17.62 -7.60
CA GLU A 387 1.61 -18.95 -8.15
C GLU A 387 1.29 -20.07 -7.14
N MET A 388 1.55 -19.81 -5.86
CA MET A 388 1.19 -20.72 -4.77
C MET A 388 -0.29 -20.70 -4.41
N ASN A 389 -1.12 -19.83 -5.01
CA ASN A 389 -2.51 -19.57 -4.62
C ASN A 389 -2.64 -19.23 -3.12
N ALA A 390 -1.71 -18.43 -2.58
CA ALA A 390 -1.75 -18.02 -1.18
C ALA A 390 -2.95 -17.09 -0.94
N ASP A 391 -3.75 -17.38 0.08
CA ASP A 391 -4.84 -16.51 0.55
C ASP A 391 -4.50 -15.75 1.83
N ALA A 392 -3.35 -16.07 2.43
CA ALA A 392 -2.68 -15.31 3.48
C ALA A 392 -1.16 -15.49 3.39
N VAL A 393 -0.41 -14.42 3.61
CA VAL A 393 1.06 -14.45 3.71
C VAL A 393 1.47 -13.95 5.08
N PHE A 394 2.26 -14.74 5.80
CA PHE A 394 2.81 -14.35 7.10
C PHE A 394 4.34 -14.36 7.05
N ALA A 395 4.95 -13.28 7.49
CA ALA A 395 6.39 -13.08 7.40
C ALA A 395 7.11 -13.29 8.73
N PHE A 396 8.27 -13.91 8.65
CA PHE A 396 9.20 -14.07 9.76
C PHE A 396 10.56 -13.47 9.39
N GLN A 397 10.87 -12.30 9.97
CA GLN A 397 12.20 -11.67 9.88
C GLN A 397 13.18 -12.40 10.79
N LEU A 398 14.39 -12.65 10.30
CA LEU A 398 15.45 -13.25 11.10
C LEU A 398 16.85 -12.85 10.62
N ARG A 399 17.78 -12.81 11.57
CA ARG A 399 19.22 -12.69 11.31
C ARG A 399 20.04 -13.85 11.91
N ASN A 400 19.38 -14.72 12.67
CA ASN A 400 19.97 -15.83 13.42
C ASN A 400 19.55 -17.18 12.81
N PRO A 401 20.26 -18.29 13.09
CA PRO A 401 19.78 -19.63 12.79
C PRO A 401 18.38 -19.90 13.36
N VAL A 402 17.58 -20.69 12.64
CA VAL A 402 16.24 -21.10 13.08
C VAL A 402 16.37 -22.24 14.08
N HIS A 403 15.92 -22.03 15.32
CA HIS A 403 15.73 -23.10 16.30
C HIS A 403 14.24 -23.40 16.49
N ASN A 404 13.90 -24.49 17.18
CA ASN A 404 12.51 -24.95 17.33
C ASN A 404 11.59 -23.95 18.05
N GLY A 405 12.12 -23.03 18.86
CA GLY A 405 11.34 -21.90 19.37
C GLY A 405 10.77 -20.99 18.28
N HIS A 406 11.59 -20.63 17.27
CA HIS A 406 11.13 -19.88 16.09
C HIS A 406 10.14 -20.72 15.29
N ALA A 407 10.44 -22.01 15.07
CA ALA A 407 9.56 -22.92 14.34
C ALA A 407 8.18 -23.03 15.00
N LEU A 408 8.13 -23.16 16.33
CA LEU A 408 6.88 -23.24 17.09
C LEU A 408 5.97 -22.03 16.81
N LEU A 409 6.54 -20.83 16.72
CA LEU A 409 5.76 -19.62 16.43
C LEU A 409 5.25 -19.61 15.00
N MET A 410 6.10 -19.95 14.04
CA MET A 410 5.69 -20.00 12.63
C MET A 410 4.59 -21.05 12.40
N GLN A 411 4.72 -22.22 13.03
CA GLN A 411 3.71 -23.29 13.01
C GLN A 411 2.41 -22.85 13.71
N ASP A 412 2.52 -22.19 14.86
CA ASP A 412 1.37 -21.69 15.61
C ASP A 412 0.63 -20.58 14.87
N THR A 413 1.34 -19.64 14.24
CA THR A 413 0.73 -18.62 13.36
C THR A 413 -0.01 -19.28 12.20
N ARG A 414 0.60 -20.26 11.51
CA ARG A 414 -0.09 -21.03 10.46
C ARG A 414 -1.39 -21.65 10.97
N ARG A 415 -1.34 -22.32 12.13
CA ARG A 415 -2.51 -22.95 12.77
C ARG A 415 -3.61 -21.92 13.04
N GLN A 416 -3.27 -20.77 13.64
CA GLN A 416 -4.24 -19.70 13.91
C GLN A 416 -4.89 -19.16 12.62
N LEU A 417 -4.13 -19.02 11.53
CA LEU A 417 -4.67 -18.59 10.24
C LEU A 417 -5.64 -19.62 9.66
N LEU A 418 -5.32 -20.91 9.74
CA LEU A 418 -6.24 -21.98 9.33
C LEU A 418 -7.54 -21.96 10.17
N GLU A 419 -7.43 -21.75 11.48
CA GLU A 419 -8.58 -21.61 12.40
C GLU A 419 -9.45 -20.38 12.07
N ARG A 420 -8.83 -19.29 11.56
CA ARG A 420 -9.52 -18.09 11.05
C ARG A 420 -10.19 -18.28 9.69
N GLY A 421 -9.99 -19.43 9.05
CA GLY A 421 -10.68 -19.80 7.82
C GLY A 421 -9.85 -19.68 6.54
N TYR A 422 -8.62 -19.13 6.60
CA TYR A 422 -7.67 -19.17 5.48
C TYR A 422 -7.38 -20.63 5.11
N LYS A 423 -7.27 -20.92 3.83
CA LYS A 423 -7.10 -22.26 3.25
C LYS A 423 -5.67 -22.56 2.89
N ASN A 424 -4.92 -21.54 2.47
CA ASN A 424 -3.56 -21.69 2.00
C ASN A 424 -2.64 -20.57 2.52
N PRO A 425 -2.45 -20.47 3.85
CA PRO A 425 -1.46 -19.55 4.40
C PRO A 425 -0.06 -19.94 3.95
N VAL A 426 0.78 -18.98 3.55
CA VAL A 426 2.17 -19.20 3.13
C VAL A 426 3.12 -18.44 4.04
N LEU A 427 4.13 -19.15 4.54
CA LEU A 427 5.22 -18.56 5.31
C LEU A 427 6.23 -17.91 4.38
N LEU A 428 6.54 -16.64 4.61
CA LEU A 428 7.74 -15.98 4.09
C LEU A 428 8.84 -16.04 5.17
N LEU A 429 9.71 -17.06 5.08
CA LEU A 429 10.90 -17.17 5.93
C LEU A 429 11.99 -16.28 5.32
N HIS A 430 12.28 -15.16 5.98
CA HIS A 430 12.90 -14.03 5.30
C HIS A 430 14.22 -13.56 5.96
N PRO A 431 15.30 -14.36 5.90
CA PRO A 431 16.58 -13.97 6.47
C PRO A 431 17.09 -12.66 5.88
N LEU A 432 17.63 -11.79 6.73
CA LEU A 432 18.36 -10.60 6.31
C LEU A 432 19.73 -10.99 5.75
N GLY A 433 20.09 -10.43 4.59
CA GLY A 433 21.33 -10.73 3.88
C GLY A 433 22.19 -9.52 3.50
N GLY A 434 21.81 -8.30 3.91
CA GLY A 434 22.73 -7.18 3.91
C GLY A 434 23.80 -7.31 5.01
N TRP A 435 24.51 -6.22 5.29
CA TRP A 435 25.52 -6.20 6.36
C TRP A 435 24.94 -6.63 7.72
N THR A 436 25.71 -7.42 8.45
CA THR A 436 25.47 -7.82 9.84
C THR A 436 26.77 -7.66 10.62
N LYS A 437 26.69 -7.47 11.94
CA LYS A 437 27.88 -7.36 12.81
C LYS A 437 28.70 -8.66 12.85
N ASP A 438 29.97 -8.54 13.23
CA ASP A 438 30.98 -9.60 13.07
C ASP A 438 30.69 -10.91 13.83
N ASP A 439 29.96 -10.85 14.95
CA ASP A 439 29.63 -12.03 15.76
C ASP A 439 28.29 -12.69 15.37
N ASP A 440 27.58 -12.18 14.36
CA ASP A 440 26.41 -12.86 13.78
C ASP A 440 26.86 -14.00 12.84
N VAL A 441 26.07 -15.08 12.78
CA VAL A 441 26.35 -16.21 11.88
C VAL A 441 26.28 -15.72 10.42
N PRO A 442 27.30 -15.96 9.58
CA PRO A 442 27.31 -15.49 8.20
C PRO A 442 26.12 -16.02 7.39
N LEU A 443 25.69 -15.22 6.40
CA LEU A 443 24.49 -15.51 5.60
C LEU A 443 24.51 -16.89 4.94
N GLU A 444 25.63 -17.30 4.34
CA GLU A 444 25.76 -18.62 3.69
C GLU A 444 25.46 -19.79 4.64
N TRP A 445 25.88 -19.68 5.90
CA TRP A 445 25.66 -20.72 6.91
C TRP A 445 24.23 -20.71 7.41
N ARG A 446 23.64 -19.52 7.55
CA ARG A 446 22.21 -19.39 7.87
C ARG A 446 21.34 -20.01 6.78
N MET A 447 21.63 -19.73 5.51
CA MET A 447 20.88 -20.30 4.39
C MET A 447 20.99 -21.82 4.33
N LYS A 448 22.19 -22.39 4.51
CA LYS A 448 22.38 -23.86 4.64
C LYS A 448 21.59 -24.43 5.82
N GLN A 449 21.60 -23.74 6.96
CA GLN A 449 20.87 -24.15 8.15
C GLN A 449 19.35 -24.10 7.95
N HIS A 450 18.84 -23.09 7.26
CA HIS A 450 17.41 -22.97 6.95
C HIS A 450 16.96 -24.05 5.94
N ALA A 451 17.81 -24.39 4.97
CA ALA A 451 17.56 -25.52 4.07
C ALA A 451 17.44 -26.83 4.87
N ALA A 452 18.35 -27.11 5.80
CA ALA A 452 18.28 -28.28 6.66
C ALA A 452 17.00 -28.32 7.51
N VAL A 453 16.52 -27.18 8.03
CA VAL A 453 15.25 -27.08 8.78
C VAL A 453 14.04 -27.47 7.91
N LEU A 454 14.08 -27.15 6.62
CA LEU A 454 13.02 -27.53 5.67
C LEU A 454 13.13 -28.99 5.21
N GLU A 455 14.35 -29.48 5.01
CA GLU A 455 14.63 -30.90 4.68
C GLU A 455 14.15 -31.83 5.81
N GLU A 456 14.33 -31.43 7.06
CA GLU A 456 13.86 -32.14 8.25
C GLU A 456 12.35 -31.94 8.52
N HIS A 457 11.64 -31.22 7.63
CA HIS A 457 10.21 -30.94 7.74
C HIS A 457 9.77 -30.28 9.05
N VAL A 458 10.70 -29.60 9.75
CA VAL A 458 10.36 -28.76 10.91
C VAL A 458 9.47 -27.59 10.44
N LEU A 459 9.73 -27.08 9.24
CA LEU A 459 8.81 -26.22 8.51
C LEU A 459 8.39 -26.93 7.23
N ASP A 460 7.14 -26.75 6.81
CA ASP A 460 6.65 -27.39 5.58
C ASP A 460 7.18 -26.65 4.33
N PRO A 461 8.01 -27.29 3.49
CA PRO A 461 8.56 -26.66 2.30
C PRO A 461 7.49 -26.33 1.24
N LYS A 462 6.34 -27.01 1.23
CA LYS A 462 5.26 -26.74 0.27
C LYS A 462 4.51 -25.44 0.55
N SER A 463 4.58 -24.97 1.78
CA SER A 463 3.90 -23.75 2.23
C SER A 463 4.87 -22.70 2.79
N THR A 464 6.16 -22.80 2.43
CA THR A 464 7.21 -21.87 2.85
C THR A 464 8.00 -21.37 1.64
N ILE A 465 8.11 -20.04 1.51
CA ILE A 465 9.08 -19.39 0.64
C ILE A 465 10.26 -18.94 1.50
N VAL A 466 11.47 -19.34 1.09
CA VAL A 466 12.72 -18.80 1.63
C VAL A 466 13.25 -17.75 0.67
N ALA A 467 13.45 -16.53 1.16
CA ALA A 467 14.01 -15.43 0.38
C ALA A 467 14.95 -14.60 1.25
N ILE A 468 15.92 -13.91 0.64
CA ILE A 468 16.88 -13.06 1.31
C ILE A 468 16.43 -11.61 1.19
N PHE A 469 16.26 -10.94 2.33
CA PHE A 469 15.99 -9.50 2.39
C PHE A 469 17.31 -8.72 2.30
N PRO A 470 17.50 -7.82 1.32
CA PRO A 470 18.82 -7.24 1.02
C PRO A 470 19.27 -6.13 1.97
N SER A 471 18.40 -5.64 2.85
CA SER A 471 18.72 -4.53 3.75
C SER A 471 19.90 -4.85 4.65
N PRO A 472 20.82 -3.89 4.89
CA PRO A 472 21.70 -3.91 6.05
C PRO A 472 20.90 -3.98 7.35
N MET A 473 21.49 -4.63 8.38
CA MET A 473 20.97 -4.67 9.75
C MET A 473 21.55 -3.51 10.56
N LEU A 474 20.70 -2.64 11.09
CA LEU A 474 21.09 -1.48 11.90
C LEU A 474 21.23 -1.82 13.37
N TYR A 475 20.55 -2.86 13.87
CA TYR A 475 20.41 -3.17 15.30
C TYR A 475 19.74 -2.03 16.09
N ALA A 476 18.75 -1.37 15.49
CA ALA A 476 18.06 -0.20 16.07
C ALA A 476 16.70 -0.53 16.71
N GLY A 477 16.49 -1.80 17.11
CA GLY A 477 15.39 -2.20 18.00
C GLY A 477 13.99 -1.77 17.51
N PRO A 478 13.18 -1.10 18.35
CA PRO A 478 11.83 -0.64 18.00
C PRO A 478 11.76 0.31 16.79
N THR A 479 12.82 1.03 16.48
CA THR A 479 12.91 1.87 15.27
C THR A 479 13.03 1.00 14.03
N GLU A 480 13.95 0.04 14.04
CA GLU A 480 14.23 -0.82 12.88
C GLU A 480 13.17 -1.88 12.64
N VAL A 481 12.51 -2.39 13.69
CA VAL A 481 11.47 -3.41 13.49
C VAL A 481 10.28 -2.88 12.67
N GLN A 482 10.00 -1.57 12.72
CA GLN A 482 9.03 -0.92 11.82
C GLN A 482 9.46 -1.02 10.35
N TRP A 483 10.73 -0.74 10.04
CA TRP A 483 11.30 -0.94 8.70
C TRP A 483 11.19 -2.40 8.25
N HIS A 484 11.56 -3.34 9.12
CA HIS A 484 11.41 -4.77 8.82
C HIS A 484 9.96 -5.14 8.49
N CYS A 485 9.00 -4.64 9.26
CA CYS A 485 7.57 -4.90 9.04
C CYS A 485 7.07 -4.27 7.73
N ARG A 486 7.33 -2.96 7.54
CA ARG A 486 6.97 -2.21 6.33
C ARG A 486 7.48 -2.88 5.07
N ALA A 487 8.76 -3.26 5.04
CA ALA A 487 9.37 -3.89 3.86
C ALA A 487 8.62 -5.18 3.45
N ARG A 488 8.11 -5.95 4.41
CA ARG A 488 7.36 -7.20 4.12
C ARG A 488 5.92 -6.92 3.77
N MET A 489 5.32 -5.89 4.36
CA MET A 489 4.03 -5.38 3.94
C MET A 489 4.08 -4.95 2.46
N VAL A 490 5.14 -4.24 2.03
CA VAL A 490 5.37 -3.87 0.62
C VAL A 490 5.49 -5.10 -0.26
N ALA A 491 6.19 -6.14 0.20
CA ALA A 491 6.30 -7.43 -0.49
C ALA A 491 5.02 -8.29 -0.47
N GLY A 492 3.93 -7.85 0.18
CA GLY A 492 2.63 -8.53 0.16
C GLY A 492 2.33 -9.41 1.38
N ALA A 493 3.08 -9.30 2.47
CA ALA A 493 2.73 -9.95 3.73
C ALA A 493 1.46 -9.33 4.35
N ASN A 494 0.51 -10.16 4.74
CA ASN A 494 -0.70 -9.76 5.47
C ASN A 494 -0.49 -9.83 6.99
N PHE A 495 0.44 -10.67 7.43
CA PHE A 495 0.74 -10.89 8.84
C PHE A 495 2.24 -10.77 9.09
N TYR A 496 2.63 -10.14 10.20
CA TYR A 496 4.04 -10.00 10.57
C TYR A 496 4.26 -10.55 11.98
N ILE A 497 5.08 -11.60 12.08
CA ILE A 497 5.46 -12.18 13.37
C ILE A 497 6.57 -11.31 13.97
N VAL A 498 6.34 -10.78 15.17
CA VAL A 498 7.35 -10.00 15.91
C VAL A 498 7.72 -10.70 17.20
N GLY A 499 9.03 -10.79 17.46
CA GLY A 499 9.63 -11.44 18.63
C GLY A 499 9.80 -10.58 19.88
N ARG A 500 10.41 -11.17 20.94
CA ARG A 500 11.05 -10.43 22.04
C ARG A 500 12.32 -9.75 21.51
N ASP A 501 12.55 -8.51 21.92
CA ASP A 501 13.70 -7.68 21.57
C ASP A 501 14.04 -7.69 20.07
N PRO A 502 13.04 -7.44 19.19
CA PRO A 502 13.25 -7.54 17.76
C PRO A 502 14.21 -6.45 17.31
N ALA A 503 15.19 -6.83 16.49
CA ALA A 503 16.28 -5.95 16.06
C ALA A 503 17.15 -5.35 17.18
N GLY A 504 17.06 -5.89 18.40
CA GLY A 504 17.92 -5.49 19.51
C GLY A 504 19.26 -6.21 19.54
N MET A 505 20.14 -5.64 20.35
CA MET A 505 21.42 -6.21 20.79
C MET A 505 21.75 -5.70 22.20
N PRO A 506 22.68 -6.36 22.92
CA PRO A 506 23.21 -5.80 24.15
C PRO A 506 23.95 -4.48 23.90
N HIS A 507 23.79 -3.51 24.79
CA HIS A 507 24.56 -2.28 24.81
C HIS A 507 26.07 -2.62 24.89
N PRO A 508 26.91 -2.10 23.97
CA PRO A 508 28.33 -2.46 23.89
C PRO A 508 29.10 -2.27 25.21
N ASP A 509 28.79 -1.18 25.93
CA ASP A 509 29.47 -0.81 27.17
C ASP A 509 28.92 -1.52 28.42
N THR A 510 27.59 -1.47 28.64
CA THR A 510 26.97 -1.97 29.88
C THR A 510 26.57 -3.44 29.82
N LYS A 511 26.54 -4.03 28.62
CA LYS A 511 26.10 -5.41 28.33
C LYS A 511 24.62 -5.70 28.66
N GLN A 512 23.84 -4.70 29.08
CA GLN A 512 22.39 -4.81 29.23
C GLN A 512 21.70 -4.76 27.87
N ASP A 513 20.48 -5.28 27.74
CA ASP A 513 19.68 -5.13 26.51
C ASP A 513 19.56 -3.63 26.16
N LEU A 514 19.91 -3.25 24.92
CA LEU A 514 19.89 -1.84 24.50
C LEU A 514 18.47 -1.27 24.47
N TYR A 515 17.49 -2.13 24.26
CA TYR A 515 16.07 -1.79 24.22
C TYR A 515 15.29 -2.62 25.22
N GLU A 516 14.19 -2.08 25.71
CA GLU A 516 13.27 -2.87 26.51
C GLU A 516 12.64 -3.96 25.61
N PRO A 517 12.69 -5.25 26.00
CA PRO A 517 12.38 -6.36 25.10
C PRO A 517 10.95 -6.42 24.54
N THR A 518 9.99 -5.73 25.13
CA THR A 518 8.59 -5.68 24.68
C THR A 518 8.30 -4.46 23.79
N HIS A 519 9.18 -3.46 23.76
CA HIS A 519 8.94 -2.21 23.04
C HIS A 519 8.74 -2.41 21.54
N GLY A 520 9.50 -3.31 20.90
CA GLY A 520 9.35 -3.54 19.45
C GLY A 520 7.95 -3.99 19.05
N GLY A 521 7.35 -4.94 19.78
CA GLY A 521 5.98 -5.39 19.53
C GLY A 521 4.93 -4.32 19.82
N LYS A 522 5.10 -3.58 20.94
CA LYS A 522 4.21 -2.47 21.32
C LYS A 522 4.22 -1.35 20.27
N VAL A 523 5.41 -0.91 19.86
CA VAL A 523 5.58 0.15 18.86
C VAL A 523 4.94 -0.25 17.54
N LEU A 524 5.17 -1.46 17.04
CA LEU A 524 4.52 -1.93 15.80
C LEU A 524 2.99 -1.88 15.86
N SER A 525 2.38 -2.23 16.99
CA SER A 525 0.92 -2.26 17.13
C SER A 525 0.26 -0.88 17.06
N MET A 526 1.04 0.19 17.26
CA MET A 526 0.58 1.59 17.21
C MET A 526 1.27 2.40 16.10
N ALA A 527 2.16 1.80 15.32
CA ALA A 527 2.95 2.49 14.33
C ALA A 527 2.08 2.96 13.16
N PRO A 528 2.10 4.26 12.82
CA PRO A 528 1.31 4.79 11.71
C PRO A 528 1.82 4.25 10.37
N GLY A 529 0.91 4.09 9.40
CA GLY A 529 1.24 3.68 8.03
C GLY A 529 1.44 2.17 7.81
N LEU A 530 1.24 1.32 8.84
CA LEU A 530 1.25 -0.14 8.74
C LEU A 530 -0.16 -0.73 8.61
N THR A 531 -0.98 -0.18 7.70
CA THR A 531 -2.44 -0.44 7.66
C THR A 531 -2.85 -1.75 7.02
N SER A 532 -2.00 -2.38 6.20
CA SER A 532 -2.31 -3.62 5.47
C SER A 532 -1.59 -4.85 6.01
N VAL A 533 -1.05 -4.77 7.24
CA VAL A 533 -0.39 -5.88 7.92
C VAL A 533 -0.90 -6.00 9.36
N GLU A 534 -1.30 -7.19 9.75
CA GLU A 534 -1.67 -7.51 11.13
C GLU A 534 -0.42 -8.00 11.89
N ILE A 535 -0.16 -7.42 13.06
CA ILE A 535 0.98 -7.79 13.89
C ILE A 535 0.63 -9.01 14.74
N ILE A 536 1.38 -10.10 14.59
CA ILE A 536 1.24 -11.31 15.40
C ILE A 536 2.29 -11.26 16.52
N PRO A 537 1.89 -10.96 17.77
CA PRO A 537 2.82 -10.81 18.87
C PRO A 537 3.43 -12.15 19.26
N PHE A 538 4.72 -12.12 19.65
CA PHE A 538 5.42 -13.26 20.20
C PHE A 538 4.76 -13.79 21.47
N ARG A 539 4.75 -15.11 21.60
CA ARG A 539 4.73 -15.77 22.91
C ARG A 539 6.13 -16.30 23.18
N VAL A 540 6.69 -15.99 24.34
CA VAL A 540 8.04 -16.45 24.70
C VAL A 540 8.08 -17.97 24.61
N ALA A 541 8.96 -18.52 23.77
CA ALA A 541 9.14 -19.96 23.63
C ALA A 541 10.47 -20.38 24.25
N ALA A 542 10.44 -21.38 25.11
CA ALA A 542 11.62 -21.93 25.79
C ALA A 542 11.57 -23.46 25.82
N TYR A 543 12.72 -24.11 26.01
CA TYR A 543 12.77 -25.56 26.11
C TYR A 543 12.17 -26.03 27.43
N ASN A 544 11.03 -26.70 27.36
CA ASN A 544 10.35 -27.27 28.52
C ASN A 544 10.97 -28.64 28.84
N LYS A 545 11.74 -28.72 29.93
CA LYS A 545 12.44 -29.95 30.34
C LYS A 545 11.50 -31.11 30.64
N LEU A 546 10.27 -30.84 31.09
CA LEU A 546 9.26 -31.87 31.37
C LEU A 546 8.68 -32.43 30.08
N LYS A 547 8.31 -31.56 29.14
CA LYS A 547 7.77 -31.97 27.83
C LYS A 547 8.84 -32.44 26.84
N ARG A 548 10.12 -32.19 27.13
CA ARG A 548 11.28 -32.44 26.25
C ARG A 548 11.11 -31.84 24.85
N ALA A 549 10.50 -30.66 24.79
CA ALA A 549 10.19 -29.94 23.56
C ALA A 549 10.19 -28.43 23.82
N MET A 550 10.26 -27.64 22.75
CA MET A 550 9.99 -26.20 22.84
C MET A 550 8.51 -25.98 23.15
N ASP A 551 8.23 -25.06 24.05
CA ASP A 551 6.88 -24.78 24.54
C ASP A 551 6.73 -23.29 24.82
N PHE A 552 5.49 -22.80 24.82
CA PHE A 552 5.23 -21.41 25.21
C PHE A 552 5.36 -21.25 26.72
N TYR A 553 6.09 -20.22 27.14
CA TYR A 553 6.24 -19.83 28.54
C TYR A 553 4.90 -19.32 29.08
N GLU A 554 4.40 -19.98 30.11
CA GLU A 554 3.23 -19.56 30.86
C GLU A 554 3.71 -18.91 32.17
N PRO A 555 3.55 -17.59 32.39
CA PRO A 555 4.07 -16.92 33.59
C PRO A 555 3.54 -17.46 34.94
N LYS A 556 2.51 -18.31 34.91
CA LYS A 556 1.88 -18.95 36.07
C LYS A 556 2.45 -20.35 36.37
N ARG A 557 3.40 -20.85 35.57
CA ARG A 557 4.13 -22.11 35.72
C ARG A 557 5.62 -21.84 35.79
#